data_AF-A0A948W4H2-F1
#
_entry.id   AF-A0A948W4H2-F1
#
_cell.length_a   1.000
_cell.length_b   1.000
_cell.length_c   1.000
_cell.angle_alpha   90.00
_cell.angle_beta   90.00
_cell.angle_gamma   90.00
#
_symmetry.space_group_name_H-M   'P 1'
#
loop_
_entity.id
_entity.type
_entity.pdbx_description
1 polymer ?
#
loop_
_entity_poly.entity_id
_entity_poly.type
_entity_poly.pdbx_seq_one_letter_code
_entity_poly.pdbx_strand_id
1 'polypeptide(L)'
;MFFRRHNFLWSLLLVLPLLFAVGCSDDDNGGTQPTGSDEPPLLVTPTVPTNVTVGNATAEAIVEGQLAMAQGMASFATAFTAPANNADWDDVGGCFSYTVSYQACTWTYRVCELTSGYEWTLTLDGACDGTTYANWVAMRITTNANGTEGTLRIYGQNTATVEFAAAWTSTATSGTWTYYEGDINASNVAAIMAWTQNTDGSSDWTYTVPADMKWETHISGDGASGYWRLYEWNGTAWWLTSQILWDADGGSYTTYDEQGGIVSQETWGDAGDDPICQVSTMTLDFETVTIGQSATLSYTISNSGGGTLTGSVGPGCDDFQIIQGSGSFSLAAGASHTVTIAFAPSISGYQSCSIDNGTACENVLAFGLGSTGADEPELPDTPIPDVSLIDIGNTLAQGTVAGSAQIIASLVGFGTAFTNPANGADWDDLGGGCWEYELTEAGCTWTYEVCLDGTDFVWIITLNGTCDSGSYSNWVAVRITVNEDGTQGTFVMYEQNSTTVAFTLAWTSNATSGTWTLYSGTQSQSNLIGIMTWVDNGDGTEEWTWTIPEMTRWEMQLSSSGTSGWYKAYYWDDDGQVWWLRTEITWMINGTGTMTTYDEEGAVEDEESW
;
A
#
# COMPACT_ATOMS: atom_id res chain seq x y z
N MET A 1 -8.68 -27.66 -8.54
CA MET A 1 -9.91 -27.69 -9.39
C MET A 1 -11.21 -28.10 -8.67
N PHE A 2 -11.12 -28.78 -7.51
CA PHE A 2 -12.21 -29.49 -6.80
C PHE A 2 -13.53 -28.71 -6.57
N PHE A 3 -13.46 -27.42 -6.20
CA PHE A 3 -14.62 -26.70 -5.64
C PHE A 3 -15.73 -26.29 -6.63
N ARG A 4 -15.53 -26.39 -7.95
CA ARG A 4 -16.36 -25.69 -8.96
C ARG A 4 -17.62 -26.45 -9.45
N ARG A 5 -18.10 -27.50 -8.74
CA ARG A 5 -19.13 -28.42 -9.27
C ARG A 5 -20.42 -28.63 -8.46
N HIS A 6 -20.49 -28.32 -7.16
CA HIS A 6 -21.62 -28.75 -6.31
C HIS A 6 -22.20 -27.64 -5.42
N ASN A 7 -23.01 -26.75 -6.01
CA ASN A 7 -23.64 -25.61 -5.31
C ASN A 7 -24.53 -26.04 -4.11
N PHE A 8 -25.20 -27.19 -4.19
CA PHE A 8 -26.11 -27.66 -3.14
C PHE A 8 -25.37 -28.10 -1.85
N LEU A 9 -24.20 -28.74 -1.98
CA LEU A 9 -23.39 -29.17 -0.83
C LEU A 9 -22.82 -27.98 -0.06
N TRP A 10 -22.39 -26.93 -0.76
CA TRP A 10 -21.96 -25.67 -0.16
C TRP A 10 -23.07 -24.98 0.65
N SER A 11 -24.32 -25.07 0.19
CA SER A 11 -25.47 -24.52 0.92
C SER A 11 -25.68 -25.20 2.28
N LEU A 12 -25.46 -26.53 2.37
CA LEU A 12 -25.50 -27.23 3.66
C LEU A 12 -24.34 -26.81 4.59
N LEU A 13 -23.11 -26.75 4.06
CA LEU A 13 -21.92 -26.40 4.85
C LEU A 13 -21.99 -24.98 5.43
N LEU A 14 -22.52 -24.00 4.68
CA LEU A 14 -22.69 -22.62 5.14
C LEU A 14 -23.85 -22.44 6.12
N VAL A 15 -24.87 -23.30 6.09
CA VAL A 15 -26.01 -23.24 7.02
C VAL A 15 -25.68 -23.82 8.41
N LEU A 16 -24.71 -24.73 8.53
CA LEU A 16 -24.32 -25.31 9.82
C LEU A 16 -23.86 -24.26 10.85
N PRO A 17 -22.86 -23.39 10.57
CA PRO A 17 -22.41 -22.38 11.53
C PRO A 17 -23.54 -21.43 11.98
N LEU A 18 -24.43 -21.06 11.07
CA LEU A 18 -25.61 -20.25 11.37
C LEU A 18 -26.58 -20.95 12.33
N LEU A 19 -26.84 -22.26 12.15
CA LEU A 19 -27.71 -23.02 13.05
C LEU A 19 -27.12 -23.16 14.47
N PHE A 20 -25.80 -23.27 14.61
CA PHE A 20 -25.15 -23.27 15.93
C PHE A 20 -25.11 -21.86 16.56
N ALA A 21 -24.86 -20.81 15.78
CA ALA A 21 -24.87 -19.43 16.27
C ALA A 21 -26.26 -19.01 16.80
N VAL A 22 -27.35 -19.40 16.14
CA VAL A 22 -28.73 -19.15 16.60
C VAL A 22 -29.04 -19.92 17.90
N GLY A 23 -28.32 -21.01 18.20
CA GLY A 23 -28.38 -21.70 19.50
C GLY A 23 -27.82 -20.89 20.68
N CYS A 24 -27.08 -19.81 20.40
CA CYS A 24 -26.53 -18.86 21.38
C CYS A 24 -27.09 -17.44 21.19
N SER A 25 -28.27 -17.29 20.60
CA SER A 25 -28.92 -15.98 20.45
C SER A 25 -29.54 -15.54 21.79
N ASP A 26 -29.14 -14.37 22.29
CA ASP A 26 -29.52 -13.82 23.60
C ASP A 26 -30.94 -13.17 23.56
N ASP A 27 -31.89 -13.88 22.96
CA ASP A 27 -33.24 -13.43 22.64
C ASP A 27 -34.15 -13.53 23.88
N ASP A 28 -34.23 -12.42 24.62
CA ASP A 28 -34.82 -12.24 25.96
C ASP A 28 -36.36 -12.40 26.05
N ASN A 29 -36.93 -13.48 25.46
CA ASN A 29 -38.38 -13.79 25.46
C ASN A 29 -38.71 -15.28 25.15
N GLY A 30 -38.03 -16.26 25.78
CA GLY A 30 -38.26 -17.69 25.44
C GLY A 30 -38.14 -18.75 26.54
N GLY A 31 -37.43 -18.50 27.64
CA GLY A 31 -37.18 -19.50 28.69
C GLY A 31 -36.13 -19.01 29.68
N THR A 32 -36.02 -19.64 30.85
CA THR A 32 -34.98 -19.28 31.83
C THR A 32 -33.63 -19.85 31.41
N GLN A 33 -32.62 -19.00 31.21
CA GLN A 33 -31.23 -19.43 31.00
C GLN A 33 -30.77 -20.44 32.08
N PRO A 34 -29.95 -21.45 31.74
CA PRO A 34 -29.32 -22.34 32.72
C PRO A 34 -28.33 -21.57 33.61
N THR A 35 -28.68 -21.36 34.88
CA THR A 35 -27.83 -20.62 35.82
C THR A 35 -26.70 -21.48 36.39
N GLY A 36 -25.54 -21.50 35.73
CA GLY A 36 -24.25 -21.68 36.39
C GLY A 36 -23.37 -22.87 35.98
N SER A 37 -22.15 -22.53 35.55
CA SER A 37 -20.89 -23.21 35.92
C SER A 37 -20.70 -24.70 35.63
N ASP A 38 -21.19 -25.21 34.50
CA ASP A 38 -20.62 -26.39 33.82
C ASP A 38 -20.56 -26.10 32.31
N GLU A 39 -19.46 -25.50 31.86
CA GLU A 39 -19.10 -25.39 30.45
C GLU A 39 -18.52 -26.75 30.01
N PRO A 40 -18.84 -27.28 28.80
CA PRO A 40 -18.23 -28.53 28.35
C PRO A 40 -16.70 -28.36 28.31
N PRO A 41 -15.91 -29.41 28.61
CA PRO A 41 -14.46 -29.28 28.65
C PRO A 41 -13.94 -28.92 27.26
N LEU A 42 -13.65 -27.62 27.08
CA LEU A 42 -13.14 -27.06 25.84
C LEU A 42 -11.91 -27.87 25.41
N LEU A 43 -12.04 -28.62 24.31
CA LEU A 43 -10.86 -29.06 23.58
C LEU A 43 -10.12 -27.78 23.21
N VAL A 44 -8.87 -27.67 23.63
CA VAL A 44 -8.01 -26.53 23.30
C VAL A 44 -7.90 -26.47 21.78
N THR A 45 -8.69 -25.60 21.16
CA THR A 45 -8.57 -25.28 19.74
C THR A 45 -7.15 -24.76 19.53
N PRO A 46 -6.35 -25.33 18.61
CA PRO A 46 -5.02 -24.82 18.34
C PRO A 46 -5.13 -23.36 17.93
N THR A 47 -4.69 -22.46 18.83
CA THR A 47 -4.82 -21.02 18.63
C THR A 47 -3.74 -20.62 17.63
N VAL A 48 -4.10 -20.66 16.36
CA VAL A 48 -3.30 -20.10 15.28
C VAL A 48 -3.12 -18.61 15.56
N PRO A 49 -1.92 -18.02 15.35
CA PRO A 49 -1.74 -16.58 15.42
C PRO A 49 -2.76 -15.88 14.50
N THR A 50 -3.63 -15.06 15.08
CA THR A 50 -4.69 -14.35 14.34
C THR A 50 -4.18 -13.19 13.50
N ASN A 51 -2.89 -12.86 13.62
CA ASN A 51 -2.24 -11.70 13.06
C ASN A 51 -1.01 -12.15 12.25
N VAL A 52 -1.23 -12.92 11.18
CA VAL A 52 -0.15 -13.27 10.24
C VAL A 52 0.04 -12.09 9.29
N THR A 53 0.90 -11.15 9.66
CA THR A 53 1.11 -9.92 8.90
C THR A 53 1.93 -10.23 7.64
N VAL A 54 1.29 -10.22 6.47
CA VAL A 54 1.97 -10.42 5.18
C VAL A 54 1.78 -9.16 4.36
N GLY A 55 2.85 -8.37 4.15
CA GLY A 55 2.81 -7.05 3.52
C GLY A 55 2.41 -7.00 2.03
N ASN A 56 1.77 -8.05 1.50
CA ASN A 56 1.24 -8.13 0.16
C ASN A 56 -0.18 -8.71 0.22
N ALA A 57 -1.18 -7.89 -0.13
CA ALA A 57 -2.60 -8.23 0.01
C ALA A 57 -3.03 -9.50 -0.78
N THR A 58 -2.30 -9.90 -1.82
CA THR A 58 -2.60 -11.15 -2.55
C THR A 58 -2.03 -12.37 -1.84
N ALA A 59 -0.81 -12.28 -1.31
CA ALA A 59 -0.16 -13.32 -0.51
C ALA A 59 -0.87 -13.50 0.84
N GLU A 60 -1.26 -12.39 1.49
CA GLU A 60 -2.06 -12.34 2.71
C GLU A 60 -3.38 -13.10 2.53
N ALA A 61 -4.19 -12.73 1.52
CA ALA A 61 -5.47 -13.39 1.24
C ALA A 61 -5.33 -14.90 0.90
N ILE A 62 -4.20 -15.32 0.30
CA ILE A 62 -3.89 -16.73 0.04
C ILE A 62 -3.60 -17.49 1.35
N VAL A 63 -2.79 -16.92 2.24
CA VAL A 63 -2.45 -17.51 3.53
C VAL A 63 -3.66 -17.50 4.46
N GLU A 64 -4.29 -16.34 4.68
CA GLU A 64 -5.51 -16.19 5.49
C GLU A 64 -6.62 -17.12 5.02
N GLY A 65 -6.94 -17.16 3.73
CA GLY A 65 -8.05 -17.97 3.21
C GLY A 65 -7.85 -19.47 3.43
N GLN A 66 -6.62 -19.96 3.29
CA GLN A 66 -6.29 -21.37 3.54
C GLN A 66 -6.18 -21.69 5.04
N LEU A 67 -5.67 -20.75 5.82
CA LEU A 67 -5.51 -20.87 7.27
C LEU A 67 -6.87 -20.80 7.98
N ALA A 68 -7.78 -19.92 7.57
CA ALA A 68 -9.16 -19.83 8.04
C ALA A 68 -9.97 -21.09 7.67
N MET A 69 -9.78 -21.65 6.47
CA MET A 69 -10.34 -22.96 6.11
C MET A 69 -9.86 -24.06 7.07
N ALA A 70 -8.56 -24.05 7.40
CA ALA A 70 -7.95 -25.07 8.26
C ALA A 70 -8.33 -24.91 9.74
N GLN A 71 -8.36 -23.68 10.27
CA GLN A 71 -8.93 -23.32 11.57
C GLN A 71 -10.40 -23.72 11.68
N GLY A 72 -11.21 -23.43 10.66
CA GLY A 72 -12.62 -23.78 10.59
C GLY A 72 -12.82 -25.29 10.69
N MET A 73 -12.05 -26.08 9.94
CA MET A 73 -12.10 -27.55 10.01
C MET A 73 -11.59 -28.11 11.34
N ALA A 74 -10.53 -27.54 11.94
CA ALA A 74 -10.07 -27.94 13.27
C ALA A 74 -11.13 -27.66 14.36
N SER A 75 -11.75 -26.48 14.30
CA SER A 75 -12.83 -26.07 15.22
C SER A 75 -14.09 -26.91 15.02
N PHE A 76 -14.41 -27.29 13.77
CA PHE A 76 -15.57 -28.13 13.44
C PHE A 76 -15.55 -29.49 14.14
N ALA A 77 -14.38 -30.06 14.45
CA ALA A 77 -14.30 -31.27 15.28
C ALA A 77 -14.82 -31.04 16.71
N THR A 78 -14.52 -29.87 17.29
CA THR A 78 -14.91 -29.51 18.67
C THR A 78 -16.39 -29.17 18.79
N ALA A 79 -17.03 -28.70 17.72
CA ALA A 79 -18.47 -28.39 17.70
C ALA A 79 -19.40 -29.60 17.91
N PHE A 80 -18.87 -30.83 17.86
CA PHE A 80 -19.61 -32.08 18.09
C PHE A 80 -19.21 -32.78 19.40
N THR A 81 -18.74 -32.01 20.39
CA THR A 81 -18.69 -32.45 21.80
C THR A 81 -20.08 -32.48 22.44
N ALA A 82 -20.23 -33.21 23.55
CA ALA A 82 -21.51 -33.33 24.24
C ALA A 82 -21.99 -32.00 24.85
N PRO A 83 -23.30 -31.65 24.78
CA PRO A 83 -23.87 -30.57 25.57
C PRO A 83 -23.70 -30.85 27.07
N ALA A 84 -23.18 -29.90 27.85
CA ALA A 84 -22.90 -30.12 29.27
C ALA A 84 -24.18 -30.40 30.12
N ASN A 85 -25.33 -29.88 29.69
CA ASN A 85 -26.60 -30.03 30.40
C ASN A 85 -27.46 -31.17 29.82
N ASN A 86 -27.28 -32.40 30.32
CA ASN A 86 -28.16 -33.54 30.03
C ASN A 86 -29.59 -33.44 30.63
N ALA A 87 -30.01 -32.25 31.08
CA ALA A 87 -31.26 -32.04 31.82
C ALA A 87 -32.52 -32.00 30.92
N ASP A 88 -32.38 -31.58 29.66
CA ASP A 88 -33.48 -31.47 28.68
C ASP A 88 -33.41 -32.52 27.55
N TRP A 89 -32.68 -33.62 27.79
CA TRP A 89 -32.71 -34.80 26.90
C TRP A 89 -34.04 -35.54 27.05
N ASP A 90 -34.48 -36.25 26.01
CA ASP A 90 -35.73 -37.00 26.12
C ASP A 90 -35.61 -38.20 27.07
N ASP A 91 -36.51 -38.23 28.07
CA ASP A 91 -36.59 -39.23 29.15
C ASP A 91 -36.92 -40.66 28.64
N VAL A 92 -36.89 -40.86 27.32
CA VAL A 92 -37.29 -42.08 26.58
C VAL A 92 -36.35 -42.38 25.40
N GLY A 93 -35.06 -42.06 25.51
CA GLY A 93 -34.12 -42.45 24.44
C GLY A 93 -32.63 -42.30 24.71
N GLY A 94 -32.20 -41.33 25.53
CA GLY A 94 -30.80 -40.92 25.51
C GLY A 94 -30.46 -40.16 24.23
N CYS A 95 -31.39 -39.30 23.79
CA CYS A 95 -31.24 -38.43 22.64
C CYS A 95 -31.73 -37.01 22.96
N PHE A 96 -31.25 -36.05 22.19
CA PHE A 96 -31.81 -34.71 22.08
C PHE A 96 -32.14 -34.44 20.61
N SER A 97 -33.24 -33.74 20.33
CA SER A 97 -33.63 -33.41 18.96
C SER A 97 -34.27 -32.03 18.87
N TYR A 98 -33.89 -31.28 17.85
CA TYR A 98 -34.35 -29.93 17.57
C TYR A 98 -34.88 -29.87 16.13
N THR A 99 -36.06 -29.29 15.93
CA THR A 99 -36.73 -29.27 14.63
C THR A 99 -37.14 -27.85 14.26
N VAL A 100 -36.71 -27.40 13.08
CA VAL A 100 -37.04 -26.10 12.50
C VAL A 100 -37.83 -26.31 11.21
N SER A 101 -39.02 -25.73 11.11
CA SER A 101 -39.82 -25.73 9.89
C SER A 101 -39.85 -24.33 9.28
N TYR A 102 -39.49 -24.22 8.00
CA TYR A 102 -39.63 -22.99 7.21
C TYR A 102 -40.41 -23.27 5.93
N GLN A 103 -41.53 -22.55 5.75
CA GLN A 103 -42.53 -22.82 4.72
C GLN A 103 -42.99 -24.29 4.75
N ALA A 104 -42.76 -25.04 3.68
CA ALA A 104 -43.11 -26.46 3.56
C ALA A 104 -41.94 -27.42 3.84
N CYS A 105 -40.77 -26.89 4.23
CA CYS A 105 -39.56 -27.64 4.53
C CYS A 105 -39.36 -27.76 6.04
N THR A 106 -38.99 -28.95 6.52
CA THR A 106 -38.66 -29.22 7.91
C THR A 106 -37.27 -29.84 8.03
N TRP A 107 -36.44 -29.24 8.88
CA TRP A 107 -35.08 -29.70 9.21
C TRP A 107 -35.11 -30.22 10.65
N THR A 108 -34.82 -31.49 10.85
CA THR A 108 -34.71 -32.12 12.17
C THR A 108 -33.26 -32.50 12.42
N TYR A 109 -32.65 -31.82 13.37
CA TYR A 109 -31.36 -32.16 13.96
C TYR A 109 -31.58 -33.11 15.13
N ARG A 110 -30.72 -34.13 15.28
CA ARG A 110 -30.81 -35.09 16.39
C ARG A 110 -29.43 -35.59 16.79
N VAL A 111 -29.15 -35.59 18.09
CA VAL A 111 -28.03 -36.29 18.72
C VAL A 111 -28.55 -37.45 19.56
N CYS A 112 -27.79 -38.55 19.61
CA CYS A 112 -28.03 -39.67 20.50
C CYS A 112 -26.71 -40.17 21.09
N GLU A 113 -26.74 -40.57 22.36
CA GLU A 113 -25.62 -41.27 22.99
C GLU A 113 -25.47 -42.68 22.41
N LEU A 114 -24.22 -43.07 22.15
CA LEU A 114 -23.79 -44.41 21.77
C LEU A 114 -22.90 -44.98 22.87
N THR A 115 -22.75 -46.30 22.91
CA THR A 115 -21.89 -47.05 23.85
C THR A 115 -20.41 -46.60 23.90
N SER A 116 -19.97 -45.73 22.99
CA SER A 116 -18.59 -45.21 22.91
C SER A 116 -18.49 -43.74 22.46
N GLY A 117 -19.57 -42.96 22.48
CA GLY A 117 -19.60 -41.58 21.98
C GLY A 117 -20.98 -41.14 21.52
N TYR A 118 -21.08 -40.40 20.40
CA TYR A 118 -22.35 -39.81 19.96
C TYR A 118 -22.59 -39.97 18.45
N GLU A 119 -23.85 -40.20 18.06
CA GLU A 119 -24.32 -40.03 16.68
C GLU A 119 -25.14 -38.75 16.57
N TRP A 120 -24.79 -37.91 15.59
CA TRP A 120 -25.54 -36.73 15.18
C TRP A 120 -26.11 -36.96 13.78
N THR A 121 -27.34 -36.50 13.54
CA THR A 121 -28.01 -36.62 12.23
C THR A 121 -28.77 -35.35 11.88
N LEU A 122 -28.82 -35.05 10.58
CA LEU A 122 -29.67 -34.01 10.02
C LEU A 122 -30.64 -34.65 9.02
N THR A 123 -31.94 -34.46 9.25
CA THR A 123 -33.02 -35.05 8.47
C THR A 123 -33.87 -33.95 7.84
N LEU A 124 -34.18 -34.06 6.56
CA LEU A 124 -35.08 -33.15 5.83
C LEU A 124 -36.40 -33.85 5.52
N ASP A 125 -37.51 -33.15 5.72
CA ASP A 125 -38.87 -33.62 5.38
C ASP A 125 -39.70 -32.50 4.75
N GLY A 126 -40.63 -32.87 3.87
CA GLY A 126 -41.46 -31.91 3.13
C GLY A 126 -40.76 -31.31 1.90
N ALA A 127 -41.22 -30.15 1.45
CA ALA A 127 -40.75 -29.51 0.22
C ALA A 127 -39.70 -28.42 0.51
N CYS A 128 -38.44 -28.72 0.23
CA CYS A 128 -37.28 -27.83 0.40
C CYS A 128 -36.68 -27.52 -0.98
N ASP A 129 -36.61 -26.23 -1.33
CA ASP A 129 -36.05 -25.71 -2.60
C ASP A 129 -36.47 -26.53 -3.84
N GLY A 130 -37.78 -26.58 -4.08
CA GLY A 130 -38.40 -27.32 -5.19
C GLY A 130 -38.36 -28.86 -5.09
N THR A 131 -37.58 -29.42 -4.18
CA THR A 131 -37.41 -30.87 -4.00
C THR A 131 -38.24 -31.37 -2.83
N THR A 132 -38.91 -32.52 -2.98
CA THR A 132 -39.70 -33.14 -1.90
C THR A 132 -38.91 -34.27 -1.24
N TYR A 133 -38.73 -34.17 0.06
CA TYR A 133 -38.05 -35.11 0.93
C TYR A 133 -39.05 -35.83 1.84
N ALA A 134 -38.73 -37.07 2.23
CA ALA A 134 -39.56 -37.90 3.09
C ALA A 134 -38.71 -38.50 4.21
N ASN A 135 -38.49 -37.72 5.27
CA ASN A 135 -37.59 -38.02 6.39
C ASN A 135 -36.20 -38.48 5.92
N TRP A 136 -35.62 -37.74 4.96
CA TRP A 136 -34.34 -38.07 4.35
C TRP A 136 -33.17 -37.59 5.21
N VAL A 137 -32.30 -38.51 5.64
CA VAL A 137 -31.06 -38.18 6.35
C VAL A 137 -30.06 -37.60 5.36
N ALA A 138 -29.87 -36.28 5.39
CA ALA A 138 -28.92 -35.55 4.56
C ALA A 138 -27.47 -35.70 5.05
N MET A 139 -27.30 -35.82 6.38
CA MET A 139 -25.99 -35.88 7.02
C MET A 139 -26.03 -36.79 8.26
N ARG A 140 -24.94 -37.54 8.47
CA ARG A 140 -24.65 -38.26 9.72
C ARG A 140 -23.22 -37.97 10.17
N ILE A 141 -23.05 -37.72 11.46
CA ILE A 141 -21.75 -37.58 12.13
C ILE A 141 -21.69 -38.61 13.26
N THR A 142 -20.55 -39.24 13.45
CA THR A 142 -20.28 -40.15 14.57
C THR A 142 -18.99 -39.72 15.25
N THR A 143 -18.98 -39.62 16.57
CA THR A 143 -17.84 -39.16 17.37
C THR A 143 -17.54 -40.16 18.48
N ASN A 144 -16.28 -40.21 18.94
CA ASN A 144 -15.98 -40.78 20.24
C ASN A 144 -16.44 -39.84 21.38
N ALA A 145 -16.47 -40.32 22.61
CA ALA A 145 -17.00 -39.56 23.75
C ALA A 145 -16.33 -38.19 24.02
N ASN A 146 -15.12 -37.97 23.49
CA ASN A 146 -14.34 -36.75 23.67
C ASN A 146 -14.27 -35.87 22.40
N GLY A 147 -14.94 -36.24 21.31
CA GLY A 147 -14.85 -35.57 20.01
C GLY A 147 -13.48 -35.70 19.30
N THR A 148 -12.48 -36.34 19.91
CA THR A 148 -11.10 -36.42 19.37
C THR A 148 -10.97 -37.34 18.16
N GLU A 149 -11.97 -38.19 17.91
CA GLU A 149 -12.04 -39.03 16.71
C GLU A 149 -13.48 -39.06 16.22
N GLY A 150 -13.67 -39.05 14.90
CA GLY A 150 -15.01 -39.09 14.33
C GLY A 150 -15.07 -39.27 12.82
N THR A 151 -16.29 -39.45 12.31
CA THR A 151 -16.59 -39.47 10.88
C THR A 151 -17.83 -38.68 10.56
N LEU A 152 -17.77 -37.91 9.47
CA LEU A 152 -18.87 -37.19 8.81
C LEU A 152 -19.22 -37.92 7.51
N ARG A 153 -20.51 -38.02 7.20
CA ARG A 153 -21.06 -38.46 5.91
C ARG A 153 -22.15 -37.49 5.48
N ILE A 154 -22.08 -37.04 4.23
CA ILE A 154 -23.14 -36.30 3.55
C ILE A 154 -23.67 -37.18 2.42
N TYR A 155 -24.98 -37.34 2.39
CA TYR A 155 -25.68 -38.21 1.45
C TYR A 155 -26.13 -37.43 0.21
N GLY A 156 -26.12 -38.08 -0.95
CA GLY A 156 -26.61 -37.52 -2.20
C GLY A 156 -28.11 -37.29 -2.17
N GLN A 157 -28.57 -36.22 -2.82
CA GLN A 157 -29.92 -35.65 -2.66
C GLN A 157 -31.05 -36.69 -2.73
N ASN A 158 -31.75 -36.90 -1.61
CA ASN A 158 -32.84 -37.88 -1.47
C ASN A 158 -32.43 -39.35 -1.75
N THR A 159 -31.16 -39.70 -1.51
CA THR A 159 -30.60 -41.06 -1.64
C THR A 159 -29.98 -41.56 -0.33
N ALA A 160 -29.64 -42.84 -0.27
CA ALA A 160 -28.79 -43.41 0.79
C ALA A 160 -27.30 -43.54 0.40
N THR A 161 -26.91 -42.98 -0.75
CA THR A 161 -25.53 -42.99 -1.24
C THR A 161 -24.75 -41.87 -0.56
N VAL A 162 -23.60 -42.17 0.03
CA VAL A 162 -22.68 -41.13 0.51
C VAL A 162 -22.01 -40.50 -0.72
N GLU A 163 -22.08 -39.17 -0.87
CA GLU A 163 -21.39 -38.43 -1.93
C GLU A 163 -20.09 -37.79 -1.42
N PHE A 164 -20.03 -37.48 -0.13
CA PHE A 164 -18.85 -36.96 0.54
C PHE A 164 -18.76 -37.53 1.95
N ALA A 165 -17.56 -37.92 2.36
CA ALA A 165 -17.26 -38.26 3.74
C ALA A 165 -15.98 -37.58 4.21
N ALA A 166 -15.87 -37.42 5.53
CA ALA A 166 -14.63 -37.04 6.17
C ALA A 166 -14.42 -37.89 7.43
N ALA A 167 -13.16 -38.14 7.79
CA ALA A 167 -12.76 -38.77 9.04
C ALA A 167 -11.70 -37.89 9.71
N TRP A 168 -11.71 -37.82 11.05
CA TRP A 168 -10.70 -37.07 11.77
C TRP A 168 -10.17 -37.80 13.00
N THR A 169 -8.96 -37.43 13.38
CA THR A 169 -8.29 -37.78 14.64
C THR A 169 -7.54 -36.55 15.14
N SER A 170 -7.66 -36.20 16.42
CA SER A 170 -6.98 -35.05 17.03
C SER A 170 -6.44 -35.35 18.43
N THR A 171 -5.48 -34.53 18.84
CA THR A 171 -4.89 -34.45 20.18
C THR A 171 -4.84 -32.97 20.58
N ALA A 172 -4.29 -32.66 21.76
CA ALA A 172 -4.11 -31.27 22.19
C ALA A 172 -3.10 -30.46 21.34
N THR A 173 -2.22 -31.13 20.56
CA THR A 173 -1.13 -30.46 19.83
C THR A 173 -0.95 -30.98 18.39
N SER A 174 -1.85 -31.80 17.88
CA SER A 174 -1.85 -32.23 16.47
C SER A 174 -3.18 -32.83 16.05
N GLY A 175 -3.45 -32.87 14.74
CA GLY A 175 -4.63 -33.55 14.21
C GLY A 175 -4.58 -33.78 12.71
N THR A 176 -5.47 -34.62 12.23
CA THR A 176 -5.58 -35.00 10.81
C THR A 176 -7.05 -35.15 10.44
N TRP A 177 -7.42 -34.55 9.30
CA TRP A 177 -8.68 -34.75 8.59
C TRP A 177 -8.38 -35.46 7.27
N THR A 178 -9.10 -36.55 6.98
CA THR A 178 -9.10 -37.20 5.66
C THR A 178 -10.46 -37.04 5.02
N TYR A 179 -10.49 -36.55 3.78
CA TYR A 179 -11.68 -36.32 2.98
C TYR A 179 -11.80 -37.38 1.88
N TYR A 180 -13.03 -37.77 1.56
CA TYR A 180 -13.32 -38.85 0.61
C TYR A 180 -14.36 -38.43 -0.43
N GLU A 181 -14.13 -38.82 -1.68
CA GLU A 181 -15.16 -38.80 -2.73
C GLU A 181 -16.03 -40.05 -2.57
N GLY A 182 -17.28 -39.86 -2.13
CA GLY A 182 -18.14 -40.95 -1.64
C GLY A 182 -17.86 -41.36 -0.19
N ASP A 183 -18.13 -42.62 0.16
CA ASP A 183 -17.92 -43.16 1.52
C ASP A 183 -16.43 -43.45 1.81
N ILE A 184 -16.12 -43.58 3.10
CA ILE A 184 -14.79 -43.76 3.68
C ILE A 184 -14.14 -45.05 3.17
N ASN A 185 -13.17 -44.89 2.28
CA ASN A 185 -12.38 -45.98 1.70
C ASN A 185 -10.99 -45.46 1.30
N ALA A 186 -9.95 -46.27 1.50
CA ALA A 186 -8.58 -45.91 1.13
C ALA A 186 -8.39 -45.66 -0.38
N SER A 187 -9.26 -46.21 -1.24
CA SER A 187 -9.26 -45.89 -2.69
C SER A 187 -9.92 -44.56 -3.04
N ASN A 188 -10.59 -43.91 -2.08
CA ASN A 188 -11.47 -42.76 -2.32
C ASN A 188 -10.93 -41.46 -1.70
N VAL A 189 -9.70 -41.46 -1.17
CA VAL A 189 -9.11 -40.29 -0.50
C VAL A 189 -8.97 -39.14 -1.49
N ALA A 190 -9.81 -38.12 -1.31
CA ALA A 190 -9.83 -36.91 -2.11
C ALA A 190 -8.80 -35.90 -1.61
N ALA A 191 -8.67 -35.75 -0.29
CA ALA A 191 -7.65 -34.89 0.32
C ALA A 191 -7.31 -35.34 1.74
N ILE A 192 -6.14 -34.93 2.22
CA ILE A 192 -5.69 -35.05 3.61
C ILE A 192 -5.25 -33.67 4.09
N MET A 193 -5.75 -33.22 5.24
CA MET A 193 -5.28 -32.03 5.95
C MET A 193 -4.69 -32.48 7.29
N ALA A 194 -3.51 -32.00 7.65
CA ALA A 194 -2.92 -32.30 8.95
C ALA A 194 -2.23 -31.08 9.55
N TRP A 195 -2.27 -30.97 10.88
CA TRP A 195 -1.71 -29.86 11.65
C TRP A 195 -0.91 -30.37 12.85
N THR A 196 0.07 -29.57 13.30
CA THR A 196 0.83 -29.80 14.52
C THR A 196 1.23 -28.47 15.15
N GLN A 197 1.02 -28.34 16.45
CA GLN A 197 1.54 -27.24 17.27
C GLN A 197 2.83 -27.72 17.95
N ASN A 198 3.90 -26.97 17.75
CA ASN A 198 5.24 -27.32 18.19
C ASN A 198 5.52 -26.80 19.62
N THR A 199 6.56 -27.35 20.25
CA THR A 199 6.93 -27.03 21.64
C THR A 199 7.53 -25.64 21.84
N ASP A 200 7.86 -24.93 20.75
CA ASP A 200 8.29 -23.53 20.73
C ASP A 200 7.11 -22.55 20.49
N GLY A 201 5.89 -23.07 20.31
CA GLY A 201 4.68 -22.30 20.00
C GLY A 201 4.40 -22.16 18.50
N SER A 202 5.34 -22.50 17.61
CA SER A 202 5.11 -22.50 16.16
C SER A 202 4.03 -23.52 15.75
N SER A 203 3.47 -23.36 14.56
CA SER A 203 2.45 -24.27 14.02
C SER A 203 2.75 -24.65 12.58
N ASP A 204 2.74 -25.95 12.32
CA ASP A 204 2.83 -26.55 10.98
C ASP A 204 1.45 -26.99 10.50
N TRP A 205 1.09 -26.65 9.26
CA TRP A 205 -0.13 -27.10 8.59
C TRP A 205 0.20 -27.65 7.21
N THR A 206 -0.55 -28.67 6.78
CA THR A 206 -0.41 -29.32 5.48
C THR A 206 -1.77 -29.68 4.89
N TYR A 207 -1.86 -29.63 3.56
CA TYR A 207 -3.01 -30.09 2.79
C TYR A 207 -2.52 -30.80 1.53
N THR A 208 -3.00 -32.02 1.29
CA THR A 208 -2.56 -32.89 0.18
C THR A 208 -3.77 -33.44 -0.57
N VAL A 209 -3.91 -33.10 -1.85
CA VAL A 209 -4.80 -33.79 -2.81
C VAL A 209 -3.96 -34.85 -3.52
N PRO A 210 -4.19 -36.15 -3.32
CA PRO A 210 -3.30 -37.19 -3.85
C PRO A 210 -3.12 -37.11 -5.37
N ALA A 211 -1.87 -36.97 -5.80
CA ALA A 211 -1.46 -36.86 -7.21
C ALA A 211 -2.03 -35.65 -7.99
N ASP A 212 -2.39 -34.56 -7.30
CA ASP A 212 -2.81 -33.27 -7.89
C ASP A 212 -1.96 -32.12 -7.29
N MET A 213 -2.33 -31.62 -6.12
CA MET A 213 -1.68 -30.48 -5.44
C MET A 213 -1.40 -30.76 -3.96
N LYS A 214 -0.34 -30.18 -3.40
CA LYS A 214 -0.04 -30.17 -1.95
C LYS A 214 0.41 -28.78 -1.53
N TRP A 215 -0.15 -28.22 -0.45
CA TRP A 215 0.45 -27.07 0.23
C TRP A 215 0.89 -27.39 1.66
N GLU A 216 1.87 -26.63 2.14
CA GLU A 216 2.37 -26.66 3.52
C GLU A 216 2.63 -25.22 3.99
N THR A 217 2.47 -24.97 5.29
CA THR A 217 2.88 -23.70 5.91
C THR A 217 3.44 -23.94 7.31
N HIS A 218 4.40 -23.12 7.68
CA HIS A 218 4.97 -23.01 9.01
C HIS A 218 4.81 -21.57 9.47
N ILE A 219 4.35 -21.36 10.71
CA ILE A 219 4.10 -20.04 11.30
C ILE A 219 4.75 -20.00 12.69
N SER A 220 5.55 -18.98 13.00
CA SER A 220 6.14 -18.79 14.33
C SER A 220 5.07 -18.54 15.40
N GLY A 221 5.39 -18.78 16.68
CA GLY A 221 4.41 -18.72 17.77
C GLY A 221 3.83 -17.32 18.07
N ASP A 222 4.44 -16.28 17.49
CA ASP A 222 4.00 -14.89 17.50
C ASP A 222 3.29 -14.45 16.19
N GLY A 223 3.25 -15.32 15.17
CA GLY A 223 2.74 -15.01 13.83
C GLY A 223 3.67 -14.20 12.93
N ALA A 224 4.75 -13.63 13.49
CA ALA A 224 5.59 -12.63 12.85
C ALA A 224 6.52 -13.18 11.76
N SER A 225 6.68 -14.50 11.64
CA SER A 225 7.52 -15.10 10.60
C SER A 225 7.00 -16.47 10.16
N GLY A 226 7.37 -16.89 8.95
CA GLY A 226 6.97 -18.19 8.46
C GLY A 226 7.22 -18.43 6.98
N TYR A 227 6.59 -19.48 6.48
CA TYR A 227 6.49 -19.74 5.06
C TYR A 227 5.16 -20.39 4.70
N TRP A 228 4.73 -20.22 3.45
CA TRP A 228 3.73 -21.05 2.79
C TRP A 228 4.32 -21.54 1.46
N ARG A 229 4.00 -22.78 1.06
CA ARG A 229 4.53 -23.40 -0.16
C ARG A 229 3.47 -24.22 -0.85
N LEU A 230 3.33 -24.04 -2.15
CA LEU A 230 2.50 -24.87 -3.03
C LEU A 230 3.37 -25.78 -3.90
N TYR A 231 2.96 -27.03 -3.99
CA TYR A 231 3.56 -28.08 -4.79
C TYR A 231 2.53 -28.70 -5.73
N GLU A 232 2.95 -29.04 -6.94
CA GLU A 232 2.16 -29.80 -7.92
C GLU A 232 2.79 -31.16 -8.18
N TRP A 233 1.97 -32.12 -8.65
CA TRP A 233 2.40 -33.48 -8.94
C TRP A 233 2.62 -33.70 -10.43
N ASN A 234 3.87 -33.95 -10.85
CA ASN A 234 4.22 -34.17 -12.26
C ASN A 234 4.00 -35.61 -12.76
N GLY A 235 3.32 -36.46 -11.98
CA GLY A 235 3.18 -37.89 -12.25
C GLY A 235 4.26 -38.78 -11.61
N THR A 236 5.38 -38.20 -11.16
CA THR A 236 6.51 -38.95 -10.56
C THR A 236 7.03 -38.38 -9.23
N ALA A 237 6.96 -37.07 -9.06
CA ALA A 237 7.42 -36.34 -7.89
C ALA A 237 6.55 -35.09 -7.64
N TRP A 238 6.63 -34.59 -6.41
CA TRP A 238 6.17 -33.25 -6.05
C TRP A 238 7.27 -32.24 -6.40
N TRP A 239 6.92 -31.19 -7.15
CA TRP A 239 7.79 -30.05 -7.40
C TRP A 239 7.17 -28.78 -6.79
N LEU A 240 8.00 -27.85 -6.32
CA LEU A 240 7.56 -26.59 -5.72
C LEU A 240 7.17 -25.63 -6.83
N THR A 241 5.91 -25.18 -6.90
CA THR A 241 5.44 -24.22 -7.93
C THR A 241 5.43 -22.78 -7.42
N SER A 242 5.09 -22.55 -6.15
CA SER A 242 5.21 -21.22 -5.54
C SER A 242 5.50 -21.28 -4.04
N GLN A 243 6.05 -20.18 -3.53
CA GLN A 243 6.46 -19.99 -2.13
C GLN A 243 6.17 -18.56 -1.69
N ILE A 244 5.69 -18.41 -0.46
CA ILE A 244 5.66 -17.18 0.31
C ILE A 244 6.68 -17.39 1.45
N LEU A 245 7.61 -16.46 1.63
CA LEU A 245 8.43 -16.31 2.84
C LEU A 245 8.05 -14.99 3.51
N TRP A 246 7.98 -14.94 4.83
CA TRP A 246 7.83 -13.67 5.56
C TRP A 246 8.55 -13.69 6.90
N ASP A 247 8.90 -12.49 7.37
CA ASP A 247 9.33 -12.17 8.72
C ASP A 247 8.69 -10.84 9.16
N ALA A 248 9.17 -10.26 10.27
CA ALA A 248 8.59 -9.05 10.85
C ALA A 248 8.89 -7.78 10.04
N ASP A 249 9.90 -7.83 9.17
CA ASP A 249 10.43 -6.69 8.43
C ASP A 249 9.98 -6.74 6.95
N GLY A 250 9.70 -7.94 6.41
CA GLY A 250 9.17 -8.08 5.05
C GLY A 250 8.88 -9.52 4.59
N GLY A 251 9.10 -9.79 3.30
CA GLY A 251 8.94 -11.11 2.72
C GLY A 251 9.02 -11.14 1.19
N SER A 252 8.79 -12.33 0.61
CA SER A 252 8.78 -12.53 -0.83
C SER A 252 7.81 -13.62 -1.30
N TYR A 253 7.14 -13.37 -2.42
CA TYR A 253 6.40 -14.35 -3.19
C TYR A 253 7.23 -14.77 -4.41
N THR A 254 7.53 -16.06 -4.52
CA THR A 254 8.40 -16.61 -5.57
C THR A 254 7.65 -17.71 -6.31
N THR A 255 7.63 -17.66 -7.65
CA THR A 255 7.15 -18.75 -8.51
C THR A 255 8.32 -19.47 -9.16
N TYR A 256 8.16 -20.76 -9.42
CA TYR A 256 9.23 -21.62 -9.95
C TYR A 256 8.80 -22.40 -11.20
N ASP A 257 9.78 -22.95 -11.91
CA ASP A 257 9.60 -23.98 -12.92
C ASP A 257 9.74 -25.41 -12.33
N GLU A 258 9.39 -26.43 -13.10
CA GLU A 258 9.48 -27.84 -12.69
C GLU A 258 10.92 -28.30 -12.40
N GLN A 259 11.94 -27.57 -12.87
CA GLN A 259 13.36 -27.84 -12.59
C GLN A 259 13.86 -27.12 -11.32
N GLY A 260 13.03 -26.27 -10.69
CA GLY A 260 13.36 -25.46 -9.52
C GLY A 260 14.07 -24.14 -9.83
N GLY A 261 14.07 -23.70 -11.10
CA GLY A 261 14.43 -22.33 -11.46
C GLY A 261 13.37 -21.33 -11.00
N ILE A 262 13.76 -20.10 -10.67
CA ILE A 262 12.81 -19.01 -10.35
C ILE A 262 12.27 -18.44 -11.67
N VAL A 263 10.95 -18.32 -11.75
CA VAL A 263 10.22 -17.76 -12.90
C VAL A 263 9.82 -16.32 -12.64
N SER A 264 9.38 -16.00 -11.41
CA SER A 264 9.14 -14.63 -10.95
C SER A 264 9.39 -14.55 -9.44
N GLN A 265 9.75 -13.35 -8.97
CA GLN A 265 9.83 -13.05 -7.55
C GLN A 265 9.37 -11.62 -7.29
N GLU A 266 8.49 -11.46 -6.33
CA GLU A 266 7.94 -10.20 -5.82
C GLU A 266 8.32 -10.10 -4.33
N THR A 267 8.61 -8.90 -3.84
CA THR A 267 9.02 -8.64 -2.45
C THR A 267 8.16 -7.55 -1.82
N TRP A 268 8.01 -7.59 -0.50
CA TRP A 268 7.34 -6.55 0.29
C TRP A 268 8.12 -6.27 1.58
N GLY A 269 7.99 -5.05 2.11
CA GLY A 269 8.64 -4.62 3.34
C GLY A 269 10.14 -4.34 3.19
N ASP A 270 10.73 -3.84 4.26
CA ASP A 270 12.06 -3.23 4.32
C ASP A 270 13.22 -4.23 4.07
N ALA A 271 12.93 -5.49 3.79
CA ALA A 271 13.92 -6.52 3.46
C ALA A 271 14.56 -6.36 2.06
N GLY A 272 14.09 -5.42 1.22
CA GLY A 272 14.56 -5.27 -0.17
C GLY A 272 14.67 -3.85 -0.75
N ASP A 273 14.06 -2.83 -0.14
CA ASP A 273 13.96 -1.49 -0.74
C ASP A 273 15.26 -0.66 -0.68
N ASP A 274 15.39 0.30 -1.61
CA ASP A 274 16.51 1.24 -1.65
C ASP A 274 16.64 2.07 -0.36
N PRO A 275 17.85 2.50 0.02
CA PRO A 275 18.08 3.24 1.26
C PRO A 275 17.52 4.67 1.19
N ILE A 276 16.39 4.91 1.85
CA ILE A 276 15.76 6.23 1.94
C ILE A 276 16.49 7.09 2.97
N CYS A 277 17.14 8.17 2.51
CA CYS A 277 17.73 9.16 3.41
C CYS A 277 16.70 10.16 3.92
N GLN A 278 16.74 10.42 5.22
CA GLN A 278 15.96 11.44 5.89
C GLN A 278 16.90 12.38 6.68
N VAL A 279 16.57 13.67 6.75
CA VAL A 279 17.24 14.65 7.64
C VAL A 279 16.24 15.18 8.67
N SER A 280 16.67 15.41 9.91
CA SER A 280 15.77 15.89 10.99
C SER A 280 15.31 17.34 10.86
N THR A 281 15.93 18.11 9.97
CA THR A 281 15.55 19.46 9.55
C THR A 281 16.26 19.77 8.23
N MET A 282 15.69 20.67 7.43
CA MET A 282 16.31 21.18 6.20
C MET A 282 16.98 22.55 6.39
N THR A 283 16.65 23.26 7.48
CA THR A 283 17.25 24.54 7.86
C THR A 283 17.88 24.48 9.25
N LEU A 284 18.88 25.33 9.48
CA LEU A 284 19.49 25.63 10.78
C LEU A 284 19.71 27.13 10.89
N ASP A 285 18.75 27.84 11.47
CA ASP A 285 18.93 29.24 11.89
C ASP A 285 19.72 29.30 13.20
N PHE A 286 20.86 29.98 13.18
CA PHE A 286 21.72 30.24 14.35
C PHE A 286 21.37 31.56 15.07
N GLU A 287 20.28 32.23 14.68
CA GLU A 287 19.85 33.55 15.16
C GLU A 287 20.97 34.61 15.03
N THR A 288 20.99 35.58 15.94
CA THR A 288 22.05 36.60 16.03
C THR A 288 23.23 36.15 16.88
N VAL A 289 24.39 35.93 16.24
CA VAL A 289 25.66 35.67 16.90
C VAL A 289 26.55 36.91 16.84
N THR A 290 27.05 37.35 18.01
CA THR A 290 28.00 38.47 18.07
C THR A 290 29.32 38.09 17.40
N ILE A 291 29.89 38.97 16.56
CA ILE A 291 31.15 38.73 15.85
C ILE A 291 32.26 38.33 16.83
N GLY A 292 32.94 37.21 16.53
CA GLY A 292 33.96 36.62 17.41
C GLY A 292 33.40 35.86 18.63
N GLN A 293 32.10 35.56 18.67
CA GLN A 293 31.52 34.43 19.41
C GLN A 293 31.20 33.28 18.44
N SER A 294 30.67 32.17 18.95
CA SER A 294 30.16 31.08 18.12
C SER A 294 28.95 30.40 18.78
N ALA A 295 27.96 30.03 17.97
CA ALA A 295 26.83 29.18 18.38
C ALA A 295 26.93 27.79 17.71
N THR A 296 26.22 26.79 18.24
CA THR A 296 26.28 25.40 17.75
C THR A 296 24.90 24.77 17.65
N LEU A 297 24.58 24.19 16.50
CA LEU A 297 23.35 23.43 16.24
C LEU A 297 23.66 22.10 15.57
N SER A 298 22.69 21.19 15.56
CA SER A 298 22.86 19.82 15.05
C SER A 298 21.60 19.27 14.40
N TYR A 299 21.79 18.47 13.36
CA TYR A 299 20.75 17.64 12.75
C TYR A 299 21.19 16.17 12.73
N THR A 300 20.25 15.27 12.49
CA THR A 300 20.55 13.86 12.23
C THR A 300 20.17 13.48 10.81
N ILE A 301 21.06 12.74 10.16
CA ILE A 301 20.79 11.97 8.95
C ILE A 301 20.34 10.58 9.42
N SER A 302 19.21 10.08 8.93
CA SER A 302 18.71 8.74 9.24
C SER A 302 18.40 7.96 7.97
N ASN A 303 18.56 6.65 8.04
CA ASN A 303 18.12 5.73 6.99
C ASN A 303 16.75 5.17 7.37
N SER A 304 15.71 5.56 6.62
CA SER A 304 14.32 5.14 6.81
C SER A 304 13.86 4.11 5.79
N GLY A 305 14.77 3.58 4.95
CA GLY A 305 14.51 2.46 4.03
C GLY A 305 15.35 1.22 4.35
N GLY A 306 15.13 0.14 3.59
CA GLY A 306 15.70 -1.18 3.83
C GLY A 306 17.20 -1.33 3.58
N GLY A 307 17.69 -0.71 2.51
CA GLY A 307 19.08 -0.81 2.06
C GLY A 307 20.10 -0.22 3.05
N THR A 308 21.39 -0.31 2.72
CA THR A 308 22.44 0.39 3.48
C THR A 308 22.69 1.77 2.88
N LEU A 309 22.23 2.83 3.55
CA LEU A 309 22.51 4.21 3.16
C LEU A 309 24.00 4.52 3.34
N THR A 310 24.68 4.89 2.26
CA THR A 310 26.07 5.37 2.30
C THR A 310 26.16 6.75 1.69
N GLY A 311 26.75 7.70 2.44
CA GLY A 311 26.98 9.07 1.98
C GLY A 311 28.26 9.64 2.58
N SER A 312 28.47 10.93 2.36
CA SER A 312 29.56 11.67 3.00
C SER A 312 29.13 13.10 3.20
N VAL A 313 29.14 13.57 4.44
CA VAL A 313 28.95 14.98 4.74
C VAL A 313 30.21 15.73 4.28
N GLY A 314 30.03 16.79 3.50
CA GLY A 314 31.09 17.62 2.96
C GLY A 314 31.84 18.44 4.02
N PRO A 315 32.78 19.31 3.62
CA PRO A 315 33.22 20.40 4.48
C PRO A 315 32.10 21.44 4.64
N GLY A 316 32.07 22.14 5.77
CA GLY A 316 31.25 23.34 5.92
C GLY A 316 31.90 24.58 5.25
N CYS A 317 31.14 25.67 5.18
CA CYS A 317 31.56 26.95 4.58
C CYS A 317 32.40 27.81 5.55
N ASP A 318 32.86 28.99 5.09
CA ASP A 318 33.84 29.85 5.80
C ASP A 318 33.51 30.10 7.29
N ASP A 319 32.34 30.68 7.59
CA ASP A 319 31.88 30.97 8.95
C ASP A 319 31.07 29.81 9.59
N PHE A 320 30.82 28.70 8.86
CA PHE A 320 30.01 27.54 9.31
C PHE A 320 30.82 26.23 9.34
N GLN A 321 31.41 25.90 10.49
CA GLN A 321 32.34 24.77 10.61
C GLN A 321 31.66 23.52 11.16
N ILE A 322 31.75 22.40 10.43
CA ILE A 322 31.25 21.10 10.91
C ILE A 322 32.22 20.55 11.96
N ILE A 323 31.84 20.65 13.23
CA ILE A 323 32.63 20.23 14.39
C ILE A 323 32.44 18.75 14.77
N GLN A 324 31.36 18.13 14.30
CA GLN A 324 31.09 16.68 14.43
C GLN A 324 30.29 16.18 13.23
N GLY A 325 30.54 14.94 12.80
CA GLY A 325 29.75 14.26 11.77
C GLY A 325 30.21 14.47 10.32
N SER A 326 31.29 15.22 10.08
CA SER A 326 31.87 15.38 8.74
C SER A 326 32.49 14.09 8.19
N GLY A 327 32.46 13.95 6.86
CA GLY A 327 33.01 12.79 6.14
C GLY A 327 32.03 11.63 5.94
N SER A 328 32.58 10.48 5.53
CA SER A 328 31.82 9.31 5.09
C SER A 328 31.05 8.61 6.21
N PHE A 329 29.77 8.31 5.98
CA PHE A 329 28.91 7.52 6.86
C PHE A 329 28.32 6.30 6.14
N SER A 330 27.91 5.30 6.93
CA SER A 330 27.19 4.12 6.47
C SER A 330 26.17 3.72 7.53
N LEU A 331 24.91 3.60 7.14
CA LEU A 331 23.76 3.40 8.02
C LEU A 331 22.93 2.23 7.51
N ALA A 332 22.75 1.19 8.33
CA ALA A 332 21.72 0.17 8.10
C ALA A 332 20.31 0.77 8.25
N ALA A 333 19.27 0.03 7.86
CA ALA A 333 17.88 0.42 8.11
C ALA A 333 17.66 0.83 9.58
N GLY A 334 16.92 1.93 9.79
CA GLY A 334 16.63 2.50 11.10
C GLY A 334 17.82 3.15 11.83
N ALA A 335 19.04 3.17 11.27
CA ALA A 335 20.21 3.79 11.89
C ALA A 335 20.30 5.30 11.60
N SER A 336 21.06 6.03 12.41
CA SER A 336 21.23 7.48 12.27
C SER A 336 22.66 7.98 12.56
N HIS A 337 23.01 9.11 11.97
CA HIS A 337 24.30 9.81 12.07
C HIS A 337 24.06 11.28 12.43
N THR A 338 24.71 11.78 13.48
CA THR A 338 24.54 13.18 13.95
C THR A 338 25.63 14.09 13.39
N VAL A 339 25.21 15.19 12.77
CA VAL A 339 26.07 16.28 12.30
C VAL A 339 25.89 17.49 13.21
N THR A 340 26.99 18.15 13.57
CA THR A 340 26.97 19.36 14.41
C THR A 340 27.82 20.45 13.77
N ILE A 341 27.22 21.62 13.59
CA ILE A 341 27.82 22.80 12.95
C ILE A 341 28.00 23.89 14.00
N ALA A 342 29.14 24.59 13.92
CA ALA A 342 29.42 25.82 14.66
C ALA A 342 29.39 27.01 13.71
N PHE A 343 28.47 27.95 13.92
CA PHE A 343 28.48 29.26 13.27
C PHE A 343 29.34 30.22 14.08
N ALA A 344 30.30 30.89 13.45
CA ALA A 344 31.28 31.76 14.10
C ALA A 344 31.56 33.03 13.25
N PRO A 345 30.62 33.98 13.17
CA PRO A 345 30.67 35.08 12.22
C PRO A 345 31.92 35.94 12.34
N SER A 346 32.60 36.14 11.21
CA SER A 346 33.81 36.94 11.07
C SER A 346 33.54 38.38 10.60
N ILE A 347 32.37 38.63 9.99
CA ILE A 347 31.90 39.93 9.50
C ILE A 347 30.48 40.25 10.01
N SER A 348 30.02 41.48 9.75
CA SER A 348 28.66 41.93 10.08
C SER A 348 27.68 41.70 8.93
N GLY A 349 26.50 41.20 9.23
CA GLY A 349 25.48 40.76 8.26
C GLY A 349 25.27 39.24 8.34
N TYR A 350 24.13 38.77 7.85
CA TYR A 350 23.86 37.33 7.79
C TYR A 350 24.82 36.61 6.84
N GLN A 351 25.10 35.37 7.19
CA GLN A 351 25.85 34.41 6.39
C GLN A 351 24.96 33.18 6.15
N SER A 352 25.13 32.49 5.02
CA SER A 352 24.45 31.24 4.68
C SER A 352 25.46 30.16 4.25
N CYS A 353 25.04 28.90 4.28
CA CYS A 353 25.85 27.75 3.87
C CYS A 353 24.99 26.52 3.52
N SER A 354 25.07 26.04 2.28
CA SER A 354 24.47 24.78 1.86
C SER A 354 25.37 23.60 2.27
N ILE A 355 24.95 22.84 3.27
CA ILE A 355 25.73 21.71 3.82
C ILE A 355 25.49 20.46 2.96
N ASP A 356 26.50 20.11 2.16
CA ASP A 356 26.52 18.91 1.33
C ASP A 356 26.45 17.63 2.17
N ASN A 357 25.41 16.82 1.96
CA ASN A 357 25.24 15.49 2.59
C ASN A 357 25.62 14.33 1.64
N GLY A 358 26.05 14.65 0.43
CA GLY A 358 26.29 13.71 -0.66
C GLY A 358 25.00 13.34 -1.40
N THR A 359 25.15 12.79 -2.61
CA THR A 359 24.07 12.56 -3.60
C THR A 359 22.94 11.61 -3.17
N ALA A 360 22.98 11.06 -1.95
CA ALA A 360 21.95 10.19 -1.40
C ALA A 360 21.00 10.92 -0.43
N CYS A 361 21.27 12.18 -0.09
CA CYS A 361 20.58 12.93 0.96
C CYS A 361 20.38 14.41 0.56
N GLU A 362 19.29 15.03 1.04
CA GLU A 362 19.07 16.47 0.87
C GLU A 362 20.10 17.32 1.64
N ASN A 363 20.54 18.43 1.03
CA ASN A 363 21.48 19.37 1.66
C ASN A 363 20.76 20.27 2.67
N VAL A 364 21.36 20.47 3.85
CA VAL A 364 20.79 21.31 4.92
C VAL A 364 21.32 22.74 4.79
N LEU A 365 20.45 23.74 4.74
CA LEU A 365 20.83 25.15 4.73
C LEU A 365 21.09 25.63 6.16
N ALA A 366 22.31 26.08 6.46
CA ALA A 366 22.64 26.77 7.71
C ALA A 366 22.74 28.28 7.47
N PHE A 367 22.16 29.10 8.33
CA PHE A 367 22.25 30.56 8.25
C PHE A 367 22.29 31.24 9.64
N GLY A 368 22.65 32.52 9.68
CA GLY A 368 22.61 33.31 10.93
C GLY A 368 23.29 34.68 10.82
N LEU A 369 22.95 35.59 11.72
CA LEU A 369 23.39 36.99 11.69
C LEU A 369 24.69 37.23 12.47
N GLY A 370 25.76 37.64 11.77
CA GLY A 370 26.90 38.29 12.41
C GLY A 370 26.57 39.72 12.85
N SER A 371 26.50 39.97 14.16
CA SER A 371 26.18 41.32 14.69
C SER A 371 27.32 41.97 15.48
N THR A 372 27.39 43.30 15.40
CA THR A 372 28.25 44.15 16.26
C THR A 372 27.57 44.63 17.54
N GLY A 373 26.27 44.33 17.72
CA GLY A 373 25.50 44.72 18.92
C GLY A 373 24.97 46.16 18.90
N ALA A 374 24.51 46.63 17.74
CA ALA A 374 23.81 47.92 17.57
C ALA A 374 22.56 47.72 16.68
N ASP A 375 21.57 48.60 16.86
CA ASP A 375 20.16 48.36 16.48
C ASP A 375 19.89 48.20 14.97
N GLU A 376 18.77 47.53 14.71
CA GLU A 376 18.19 47.03 13.46
C GLU A 376 17.57 48.14 12.56
N PRO A 377 17.63 48.04 11.21
CA PRO A 377 17.03 48.99 10.28
C PRO A 377 15.71 48.51 9.63
N GLU A 378 14.67 49.35 9.64
CA GLU A 378 13.31 49.12 9.12
C GLU A 378 13.06 49.84 7.75
N LEU A 379 12.02 49.42 6.98
CA LEU A 379 11.37 50.01 5.75
C LEU A 379 11.61 49.24 4.41
N PRO A 380 10.68 49.24 3.40
CA PRO A 380 9.20 49.50 3.40
C PRO A 380 8.28 48.71 2.40
N ASP A 381 7.02 48.42 2.80
CA ASP A 381 5.78 48.02 2.05
C ASP A 381 5.77 47.88 0.49
N THR A 382 5.20 46.77 -0.07
CA THR A 382 3.88 46.75 -0.80
C THR A 382 3.32 45.35 -1.28
N PRO A 383 3.10 44.93 -2.57
CA PRO A 383 1.95 44.05 -2.94
C PRO A 383 2.27 42.72 -3.72
N ILE A 384 2.07 41.58 -3.06
CA ILE A 384 2.53 40.20 -3.38
C ILE A 384 1.92 39.57 -4.66
N PRO A 385 2.61 38.64 -5.37
CA PRO A 385 2.03 37.79 -6.42
C PRO A 385 0.99 36.77 -5.91
N ASP A 386 0.01 36.45 -6.75
CA ASP A 386 -1.04 35.46 -6.47
C ASP A 386 -0.50 34.02 -6.63
N VAL A 387 -0.55 33.22 -5.56
CA VAL A 387 0.02 31.86 -5.48
C VAL A 387 -0.96 30.79 -6.00
N SER A 388 -2.05 31.19 -6.67
CA SER A 388 -3.03 30.29 -7.30
C SER A 388 -2.48 29.35 -8.40
N LEU A 389 -1.17 29.33 -8.64
CA LEU A 389 -0.47 28.41 -9.55
C LEU A 389 -0.23 27.02 -8.94
N ILE A 390 -0.34 26.85 -7.61
CA ILE A 390 -0.09 25.55 -6.94
C ILE A 390 -1.34 24.64 -6.97
N ASP A 391 -1.81 24.30 -8.17
CA ASP A 391 -2.76 23.18 -8.40
C ASP A 391 -2.27 22.22 -9.52
N ILE A 392 -0.94 22.11 -9.64
CA ILE A 392 -0.26 21.23 -10.59
C ILE A 392 -0.71 19.77 -10.38
N GLY A 393 -0.94 19.37 -9.13
CA GLY A 393 -1.36 18.01 -8.75
C GLY A 393 -2.69 17.56 -9.35
N ASN A 394 -3.77 18.35 -9.26
CA ASN A 394 -5.04 17.98 -9.89
C ASN A 394 -5.02 18.20 -11.41
N THR A 395 -4.22 19.15 -11.90
CA THR A 395 -4.21 19.50 -13.33
C THR A 395 -3.53 18.43 -14.18
N LEU A 396 -2.47 17.78 -13.68
CA LEU A 396 -1.75 16.70 -14.37
C LEU A 396 -2.63 15.45 -14.68
N ALA A 397 -3.76 15.27 -14.00
CA ALA A 397 -4.67 14.15 -14.22
C ALA A 397 -5.64 14.34 -15.41
N GLN A 398 -5.69 15.52 -16.04
CA GLN A 398 -6.71 15.86 -17.04
C GLN A 398 -6.21 15.71 -18.47
N GLY A 399 -6.32 14.50 -19.03
CA GLY A 399 -5.99 14.16 -20.43
C GLY A 399 -6.94 14.74 -21.48
N THR A 400 -7.19 16.05 -21.44
CA THR A 400 -8.02 16.80 -22.39
C THR A 400 -7.25 18.01 -22.92
N VAL A 401 -7.59 18.49 -24.12
CA VAL A 401 -6.93 19.67 -24.74
C VAL A 401 -6.95 20.90 -23.81
N ALA A 402 -8.04 21.10 -23.06
CA ALA A 402 -8.15 22.18 -22.09
C ALA A 402 -7.15 22.01 -20.92
N GLY A 403 -7.05 20.80 -20.35
CA GLY A 403 -6.08 20.48 -19.30
C GLY A 403 -4.64 20.64 -19.79
N SER A 404 -4.29 20.08 -20.95
CA SER A 404 -2.97 20.25 -21.58
C SER A 404 -2.60 21.71 -21.80
N ALA A 405 -3.54 22.54 -22.26
CA ALA A 405 -3.32 23.99 -22.42
C ALA A 405 -3.15 24.72 -21.08
N GLN A 406 -3.85 24.31 -20.01
CA GLN A 406 -3.67 24.86 -18.66
C GLN A 406 -2.31 24.49 -18.05
N ILE A 407 -1.83 23.25 -18.27
CA ILE A 407 -0.48 22.82 -17.86
C ILE A 407 0.58 23.70 -18.54
N ILE A 408 0.50 23.88 -19.86
CA ILE A 408 1.41 24.74 -20.62
C ILE A 408 1.39 26.18 -20.09
N ALA A 409 0.20 26.77 -19.91
CA ALA A 409 0.05 28.12 -19.39
C ALA A 409 0.61 28.31 -17.96
N SER A 410 0.77 27.23 -17.19
CA SER A 410 1.36 27.23 -15.85
C SER A 410 2.88 26.99 -15.85
N LEU A 411 3.42 26.36 -16.91
CA LEU A 411 4.85 26.09 -17.07
C LEU A 411 5.58 27.21 -17.84
N VAL A 412 4.90 27.92 -18.74
CA VAL A 412 5.46 29.08 -19.46
C VAL A 412 5.81 30.19 -18.46
N GLY A 413 7.11 30.50 -18.37
CA GLY A 413 7.64 31.50 -17.44
C GLY A 413 7.85 31.00 -16.00
N PHE A 414 7.62 29.72 -15.71
CA PHE A 414 7.73 29.13 -14.36
C PHE A 414 9.09 29.41 -13.70
N GLY A 415 10.20 29.08 -14.36
CA GLY A 415 11.54 29.33 -13.80
C GLY A 415 11.85 30.82 -13.59
N THR A 416 11.41 31.68 -14.52
CA THR A 416 11.59 33.13 -14.39
C THR A 416 10.66 33.81 -13.37
N ALA A 417 9.70 33.08 -12.80
CA ALA A 417 8.94 33.56 -11.65
C ALA A 417 9.77 33.50 -10.35
N PHE A 418 10.76 32.60 -10.27
CA PHE A 418 11.56 32.36 -9.07
C PHE A 418 12.93 33.08 -9.07
N THR A 419 13.33 33.73 -10.17
CA THR A 419 14.57 34.53 -10.24
C THR A 419 14.39 36.02 -9.90
N ASN A 420 13.20 36.39 -9.43
CA ASN A 420 12.85 37.76 -9.11
C ASN A 420 11.94 37.75 -7.86
N PRO A 421 12.49 37.80 -6.63
CA PRO A 421 11.68 38.00 -5.43
C PRO A 421 10.79 39.24 -5.67
N ALA A 422 9.48 39.02 -5.62
CA ALA A 422 8.55 39.87 -6.38
C ALA A 422 8.59 41.33 -5.94
N ASN A 423 8.26 42.24 -6.87
CA ASN A 423 8.27 43.68 -6.64
C ASN A 423 7.18 44.10 -5.63
N GLY A 424 7.53 43.97 -4.35
CA GLY A 424 6.70 44.16 -3.17
C GLY A 424 6.06 42.87 -2.67
N ALA A 425 6.80 42.06 -1.92
CA ALA A 425 6.30 41.74 -0.59
C ALA A 425 6.98 42.70 0.39
N ASP A 426 6.46 42.84 1.61
CA ASP A 426 7.23 43.42 2.71
C ASP A 426 8.19 42.31 3.17
N TRP A 427 9.28 42.14 2.41
CA TRP A 427 10.30 41.12 2.64
C TRP A 427 11.19 41.58 3.80
N ASP A 428 11.20 40.82 4.88
CA ASP A 428 12.19 40.97 5.95
C ASP A 428 13.59 40.68 5.38
N ASP A 429 14.46 41.70 5.39
CA ASP A 429 15.84 41.60 4.90
C ASP A 429 16.70 40.80 5.88
N LEU A 430 16.57 39.47 5.78
CA LEU A 430 17.46 38.50 6.41
C LEU A 430 18.91 38.62 5.92
N GLY A 431 19.28 39.62 5.10
CA GLY A 431 20.65 40.00 4.81
C GLY A 431 21.48 38.90 4.12
N GLY A 432 22.73 39.19 3.79
CA GLY A 432 23.63 38.22 3.14
C GLY A 432 23.20 37.75 1.73
N GLY A 433 22.03 38.17 1.24
CA GLY A 433 21.36 37.62 0.06
C GLY A 433 20.15 36.74 0.38
N CYS A 434 19.63 36.77 1.61
CA CYS A 434 18.43 36.09 2.06
C CYS A 434 17.31 37.08 2.41
N TRP A 435 16.06 36.68 2.17
CA TRP A 435 14.84 37.44 2.46
C TRP A 435 13.73 36.50 2.94
N GLU A 436 12.92 36.94 3.90
CA GLU A 436 11.76 36.19 4.42
C GLU A 436 10.45 36.99 4.27
N TYR A 437 9.32 36.29 4.13
CA TYR A 437 7.99 36.90 4.11
C TYR A 437 6.96 35.95 4.74
N GLU A 438 6.22 36.42 5.75
CA GLU A 438 5.15 35.65 6.38
C GLU A 438 3.74 36.08 5.94
N LEU A 439 2.92 35.09 5.57
CA LEU A 439 1.49 35.25 5.29
C LEU A 439 0.68 34.35 6.22
N THR A 440 -0.12 34.94 7.11
CA THR A 440 -1.06 34.20 7.97
C THR A 440 -2.51 34.38 7.52
N GLU A 441 -3.13 33.31 7.04
CA GLU A 441 -4.55 33.28 6.64
C GLU A 441 -5.26 32.02 7.20
N ALA A 442 -6.54 32.16 7.59
CA ALA A 442 -7.41 31.09 8.13
C ALA A 442 -6.93 30.34 9.40
N GLY A 443 -5.73 30.65 9.93
CA GLY A 443 -5.07 29.88 11.00
C GLY A 443 -3.81 29.12 10.54
N CYS A 444 -3.52 29.22 9.25
CA CYS A 444 -2.33 28.75 8.55
C CYS A 444 -1.31 29.89 8.44
N THR A 445 -0.07 29.69 8.85
CA THR A 445 1.05 30.60 8.57
C THR A 445 1.93 29.97 7.49
N TRP A 446 2.18 30.73 6.43
CA TRP A 446 3.09 30.41 5.34
C TRP A 446 4.30 31.34 5.43
N THR A 447 5.47 30.76 5.67
CA THR A 447 6.75 31.47 5.74
C THR A 447 7.50 31.17 4.44
N TYR A 448 7.75 32.21 3.64
CA TYR A 448 8.48 32.11 2.38
C TYR A 448 9.89 32.67 2.61
N GLU A 449 10.92 31.83 2.55
CA GLU A 449 12.33 32.21 2.62
C GLU A 449 12.93 32.12 1.21
N VAL A 450 13.74 33.09 0.80
CA VAL A 450 14.52 33.05 -0.45
C VAL A 450 15.95 33.55 -0.24
N CYS A 451 16.92 32.68 -0.47
CA CYS A 451 18.35 32.91 -0.30
C CYS A 451 19.13 32.79 -1.61
N LEU A 452 20.21 33.55 -1.74
CA LEU A 452 21.23 33.36 -2.78
C LEU A 452 22.28 32.33 -2.33
N ASP A 453 22.44 31.25 -3.10
CA ASP A 453 23.59 30.35 -3.02
C ASP A 453 24.52 30.62 -4.22
N GLY A 454 25.50 31.51 -4.00
CA GLY A 454 26.41 31.99 -5.04
C GLY A 454 25.74 32.92 -6.07
N THR A 455 25.13 32.35 -7.10
CA THR A 455 24.37 33.05 -8.16
C THR A 455 22.93 32.56 -8.29
N ASP A 456 22.58 31.49 -7.57
CA ASP A 456 21.34 30.75 -7.76
C ASP A 456 20.39 31.06 -6.60
N PHE A 457 19.09 31.17 -6.87
CA PHE A 457 18.07 31.43 -5.87
C PHE A 457 17.54 30.12 -5.31
N VAL A 458 17.58 29.99 -3.98
CA VAL A 458 17.02 28.88 -3.21
C VAL A 458 15.82 29.40 -2.44
N TRP A 459 14.62 28.90 -2.76
CA TRP A 459 13.39 29.19 -2.03
C TRP A 459 13.03 28.03 -1.09
N ILE A 460 12.50 28.35 0.08
CA ILE A 460 11.97 27.41 1.06
C ILE A 460 10.58 27.93 1.48
N ILE A 461 9.56 27.08 1.45
CA ILE A 461 8.19 27.44 1.85
C ILE A 461 7.79 26.54 3.02
N THR A 462 7.60 27.16 4.19
CA THR A 462 7.29 26.50 5.46
C THR A 462 5.84 26.77 5.86
N LEU A 463 5.11 25.73 6.29
CA LEU A 463 3.73 25.83 6.77
C LEU A 463 3.67 25.53 8.28
N ASN A 464 2.87 26.31 8.99
CA ASN A 464 2.67 26.18 10.43
C ASN A 464 1.19 26.46 10.81
N GLY A 465 0.75 25.91 11.95
CA GLY A 465 -0.59 26.15 12.48
C GLY A 465 -1.66 25.17 11.96
N THR A 466 -2.90 25.64 11.79
CA THR A 466 -4.03 24.82 11.35
C THR A 466 -4.72 25.46 10.16
N CYS A 467 -4.61 24.80 9.02
CA CYS A 467 -5.18 25.19 7.73
C CYS A 467 -6.38 24.28 7.41
N ASP A 468 -7.21 24.65 6.42
CA ASP A 468 -8.35 23.80 6.00
C ASP A 468 -7.92 22.40 5.51
N SER A 469 -6.67 22.25 5.05
CA SER A 469 -6.04 21.01 4.60
C SER A 469 -5.39 20.16 5.71
N GLY A 470 -5.29 20.65 6.95
CA GLY A 470 -4.66 19.92 8.06
C GLY A 470 -3.95 20.81 9.08
N SER A 471 -3.26 20.18 10.02
CA SER A 471 -2.38 20.88 10.97
C SER A 471 -0.92 20.64 10.63
N TYR A 472 -0.10 21.68 10.77
CA TYR A 472 1.30 21.72 10.38
C TYR A 472 2.15 22.30 11.51
N SER A 473 3.42 21.91 11.57
CA SER A 473 4.32 22.26 12.69
C SER A 473 5.72 22.57 12.16
N ASN A 474 5.92 23.81 11.69
CA ASN A 474 7.14 24.27 11.01
C ASN A 474 7.58 23.30 9.88
N TRP A 475 6.62 22.89 9.04
CA TRP A 475 6.85 21.91 7.98
C TRP A 475 7.31 22.59 6.69
N VAL A 476 8.54 22.32 6.24
CA VAL A 476 9.01 22.70 4.90
C VAL A 476 8.21 21.89 3.87
N ALA A 477 7.27 22.54 3.19
CA ALA A 477 6.38 21.91 2.22
C ALA A 477 6.99 21.88 0.82
N VAL A 478 7.74 22.93 0.46
CA VAL A 478 8.35 23.10 -0.85
C VAL A 478 9.77 23.65 -0.71
N ARG A 479 10.69 23.13 -1.53
CA ARG A 479 12.01 23.71 -1.79
C ARG A 479 12.15 23.95 -3.28
N ILE A 480 12.71 25.10 -3.67
CA ILE A 480 12.99 25.43 -5.07
C ILE A 480 14.44 25.88 -5.19
N THR A 481 15.15 25.44 -6.22
CA THR A 481 16.47 25.97 -6.59
C THR A 481 16.43 26.38 -8.06
N VAL A 482 16.86 27.59 -8.40
CA VAL A 482 16.84 28.11 -9.77
C VAL A 482 18.06 28.98 -10.05
N ASN A 483 18.63 28.86 -11.25
CA ASN A 483 19.80 29.65 -11.65
C ASN A 483 19.43 31.11 -12.00
N GLU A 484 20.41 32.02 -12.04
CA GLU A 484 20.23 33.48 -12.24
C GLU A 484 19.24 33.88 -13.37
N ASP A 485 19.23 33.17 -14.51
CA ASP A 485 18.39 33.48 -15.67
C ASP A 485 17.07 32.69 -15.77
N GLY A 486 16.80 31.78 -14.83
CA GLY A 486 15.56 31.01 -14.73
C GLY A 486 15.48 29.81 -15.68
N THR A 487 16.50 29.60 -16.52
CA THR A 487 16.48 28.54 -17.54
C THR A 487 16.62 27.14 -16.96
N GLN A 488 17.22 26.98 -15.78
CA GLN A 488 17.41 25.71 -15.09
C GLN A 488 16.99 25.78 -13.62
N GLY A 489 16.30 24.74 -13.14
CA GLY A 489 15.98 24.62 -11.73
C GLY A 489 15.30 23.32 -11.34
N THR A 490 14.96 23.23 -10.06
CA THR A 490 14.28 22.10 -9.42
C THR A 490 13.24 22.62 -8.44
N PHE A 491 12.02 22.11 -8.52
CA PHE A 491 10.95 22.30 -7.55
C PHE A 491 10.71 20.95 -6.85
N VAL A 492 10.82 20.92 -5.54
CA VAL A 492 10.69 19.72 -4.69
C VAL A 492 9.52 19.95 -3.75
N MET A 493 8.54 19.04 -3.74
CA MET A 493 7.45 19.03 -2.76
C MET A 493 7.59 17.83 -1.84
N TYR A 494 7.42 18.05 -0.55
CA TYR A 494 7.55 17.02 0.49
C TYR A 494 6.18 16.42 0.88
N GLU A 495 6.19 15.30 1.59
CA GLU A 495 4.98 14.73 2.20
C GLU A 495 4.56 15.51 3.46
N GLN A 496 3.26 15.56 3.76
CA GLN A 496 2.71 16.38 4.86
C GLN A 496 3.37 16.11 6.22
N ASN A 497 3.94 17.15 6.84
CA ASN A 497 4.70 17.08 8.09
C ASN A 497 5.91 16.13 8.06
N SER A 498 6.42 15.82 6.87
CA SER A 498 7.59 14.98 6.66
C SER A 498 8.66 15.70 5.84
N THR A 499 9.86 15.16 5.88
CA THR A 499 10.99 15.49 5.03
C THR A 499 11.16 14.52 3.86
N THR A 500 10.31 13.48 3.77
CA THR A 500 10.20 12.62 2.59
C THR A 500 9.81 13.47 1.38
N VAL A 501 10.51 13.35 0.25
CA VAL A 501 10.08 13.99 -0.99
C VAL A 501 8.86 13.24 -1.54
N ALA A 502 7.77 13.96 -1.83
CA ALA A 502 6.61 13.42 -2.54
C ALA A 502 6.85 13.41 -4.05
N PHE A 503 7.31 14.54 -4.62
CA PHE A 503 7.74 14.61 -6.02
C PHE A 503 8.80 15.69 -6.26
N THR A 504 9.58 15.52 -7.33
CA THR A 504 10.49 16.54 -7.86
C THR A 504 10.12 16.88 -9.31
N LEU A 505 9.98 18.18 -9.60
CA LEU A 505 9.88 18.73 -10.96
C LEU A 505 11.18 19.48 -11.29
N ALA A 506 12.04 18.88 -12.11
CA ALA A 506 13.24 19.51 -12.63
C ALA A 506 12.97 20.18 -13.99
N TRP A 507 13.66 21.27 -14.33
CA TRP A 507 13.59 21.88 -15.66
C TRP A 507 14.93 22.36 -16.20
N THR A 508 15.04 22.36 -17.53
CA THR A 508 16.12 23.00 -18.29
C THR A 508 15.54 23.60 -19.57
N SER A 509 16.00 24.77 -19.99
CA SER A 509 15.47 25.47 -21.17
C SER A 509 16.53 26.35 -21.84
N ASN A 510 16.16 26.90 -22.99
CA ASN A 510 16.92 27.88 -23.76
C ASN A 510 15.95 28.69 -24.63
N ALA A 511 16.47 29.63 -25.41
CA ALA A 511 15.65 30.54 -26.24
C ALA A 511 14.83 29.85 -27.37
N THR A 512 15.00 28.55 -27.61
CA THR A 512 14.29 27.81 -28.69
C THR A 512 13.69 26.47 -28.26
N SER A 513 13.92 26.00 -27.02
CA SER A 513 13.40 24.72 -26.54
C SER A 513 13.59 24.55 -25.03
N GLY A 514 12.94 23.54 -24.45
CA GLY A 514 13.20 23.13 -23.07
C GLY A 514 12.51 21.83 -22.69
N THR A 515 12.73 21.44 -21.44
CA THR A 515 12.28 20.18 -20.85
C THR A 515 11.92 20.40 -19.39
N TRP A 516 10.77 19.87 -18.98
CA TRP A 516 10.46 19.61 -17.57
C TRP A 516 10.43 18.09 -17.35
N THR A 517 10.90 17.62 -16.21
CA THR A 517 10.90 16.19 -15.85
C THR A 517 10.37 16.02 -14.45
N LEU A 518 9.33 15.21 -14.32
CA LEU A 518 8.62 14.93 -13.08
C LEU A 518 9.02 13.55 -12.55
N TYR A 519 9.41 13.48 -11.28
CA TYR A 519 9.83 12.29 -10.58
C TYR A 519 8.99 12.06 -9.32
N SER A 520 8.72 10.80 -8.95
CA SER A 520 8.25 10.43 -7.61
C SER A 520 9.42 10.51 -6.63
N GLY A 521 9.26 11.22 -5.53
CA GLY A 521 10.38 11.48 -4.63
C GLY A 521 11.55 12.21 -5.31
N THR A 522 12.77 11.74 -5.06
CA THR A 522 14.04 12.32 -5.54
C THR A 522 14.33 12.00 -7.00
N GLN A 523 15.24 12.77 -7.62
CA GLN A 523 15.60 12.62 -9.04
C GLN A 523 16.42 11.34 -9.31
N SER A 524 15.75 10.25 -9.66
CA SER A 524 16.35 9.01 -10.15
C SER A 524 15.65 8.54 -11.43
N GLN A 525 16.38 7.83 -12.31
CA GLN A 525 15.80 7.22 -13.51
C GLN A 525 14.76 6.12 -13.17
N SER A 526 14.86 5.51 -11.99
CA SER A 526 13.86 4.56 -11.46
C SER A 526 12.52 5.22 -11.11
N ASN A 527 12.50 6.54 -10.91
CA ASN A 527 11.39 7.27 -10.32
C ASN A 527 10.70 8.21 -11.32
N LEU A 528 10.97 8.05 -12.62
CA LEU A 528 10.46 8.94 -13.67
C LEU A 528 8.94 8.78 -13.83
N ILE A 529 8.17 9.82 -13.46
CA ILE A 529 6.73 9.89 -13.74
C ILE A 529 6.49 10.36 -15.18
N GLY A 530 7.17 11.42 -15.63
CA GLY A 530 6.94 11.94 -16.96
C GLY A 530 7.85 13.06 -17.41
N ILE A 531 7.85 13.31 -18.72
CA ILE A 531 8.67 14.33 -19.39
C ILE A 531 7.75 15.24 -20.20
N MET A 532 7.86 16.55 -19.99
CA MET A 532 7.36 17.58 -20.90
C MET A 532 8.53 18.12 -21.71
N THR A 533 8.39 18.26 -23.03
CA THR A 533 9.33 19.01 -23.87
C THR A 533 8.60 20.06 -24.69
N TRP A 534 9.30 21.15 -25.02
CA TRP A 534 8.81 22.17 -25.95
C TRP A 534 9.91 22.62 -26.92
N VAL A 535 9.51 23.07 -28.11
CA VAL A 535 10.38 23.62 -29.16
C VAL A 535 9.67 24.80 -29.87
N ASP A 536 10.34 25.94 -30.01
CA ASP A 536 9.93 27.00 -30.94
C ASP A 536 10.38 26.62 -32.36
N ASN A 537 9.41 26.55 -33.29
CA ASN A 537 9.68 26.21 -34.69
C ASN A 537 10.27 27.38 -35.49
N GLY A 538 10.31 28.59 -34.93
CA GLY A 538 10.83 29.81 -35.56
C GLY A 538 9.88 30.40 -36.62
N ASP A 539 8.70 29.84 -36.80
CA ASP A 539 7.62 30.33 -37.68
C ASP A 539 6.50 31.06 -36.91
N GLY A 540 6.61 31.15 -35.59
CA GLY A 540 5.58 31.69 -34.69
C GLY A 540 4.68 30.62 -34.06
N THR A 541 5.05 29.34 -34.16
CA THR A 541 4.43 28.21 -33.45
C THR A 541 5.41 27.49 -32.52
N GLU A 542 4.88 26.95 -31.43
CA GLU A 542 5.60 26.07 -30.51
C GLU A 542 5.01 24.65 -30.60
N GLU A 543 5.86 23.64 -30.60
CA GLU A 543 5.46 22.24 -30.48
C GLU A 543 5.80 21.72 -29.08
N TRP A 544 4.80 21.16 -28.40
CA TRP A 544 4.87 20.65 -27.03
C TRP A 544 4.58 19.15 -27.02
N THR A 545 5.25 18.39 -26.15
CA THR A 545 5.04 16.95 -25.97
C THR A 545 5.08 16.58 -24.50
N TRP A 546 4.06 15.86 -24.02
CA TRP A 546 4.04 15.20 -22.72
C TRP A 546 4.16 13.69 -22.92
N THR A 547 4.96 13.01 -22.10
CA THR A 547 5.06 11.55 -22.10
C THR A 547 5.19 11.04 -20.67
N ILE A 548 4.19 10.30 -20.20
CA ILE A 548 4.30 9.38 -19.06
C ILE A 548 4.64 8.02 -19.67
N PRO A 549 5.81 7.41 -19.36
CA PRO A 549 6.19 6.10 -19.87
C PRO A 549 5.08 5.07 -19.65
N GLU A 550 4.84 4.21 -20.64
CA GLU A 550 3.96 3.04 -20.54
C GLU A 550 2.49 3.33 -20.14
N MET A 551 2.04 4.59 -20.21
CA MET A 551 0.66 4.99 -19.87
C MET A 551 0.01 5.94 -20.88
N THR A 552 0.47 7.20 -20.96
CA THR A 552 -0.15 8.24 -21.79
C THR A 552 0.89 9.22 -22.35
N ARG A 553 0.71 9.56 -23.64
CA ARG A 553 1.54 10.52 -24.35
C ARG A 553 0.64 11.47 -25.14
N TRP A 554 0.96 12.77 -25.17
CA TRP A 554 0.31 13.71 -26.07
C TRP A 554 1.32 14.67 -26.71
N GLU A 555 0.99 15.11 -27.92
CA GLU A 555 1.71 16.11 -28.71
C GLU A 555 0.76 17.26 -29.03
N MET A 556 1.23 18.51 -29.01
CA MET A 556 0.40 19.67 -29.35
C MET A 556 1.23 20.80 -29.97
N GLN A 557 0.85 21.24 -31.18
CA GLN A 557 1.40 22.47 -31.76
C GLN A 557 0.43 23.63 -31.50
N LEU A 558 0.95 24.72 -30.93
CA LEU A 558 0.24 25.96 -30.67
C LEU A 558 0.82 27.08 -31.53
N SER A 559 0.00 27.95 -32.11
CA SER A 559 0.49 29.27 -32.48
C SER A 559 0.81 30.09 -31.22
N SER A 560 1.73 31.04 -31.31
CA SER A 560 2.09 32.03 -30.28
C SER A 560 0.93 32.91 -29.73
N SER A 561 -0.31 32.64 -30.16
CA SER A 561 -1.54 33.27 -29.68
C SER A 561 -2.58 32.26 -29.15
N GLY A 562 -2.30 30.95 -29.18
CA GLY A 562 -3.22 29.85 -28.87
C GLY A 562 -4.39 29.66 -29.86
N THR A 563 -4.66 30.64 -30.73
CA THR A 563 -5.88 30.69 -31.57
C THR A 563 -5.95 29.66 -32.70
N SER A 564 -4.88 28.90 -32.93
CA SER A 564 -4.82 27.85 -33.95
C SER A 564 -3.74 26.83 -33.60
N GLY A 565 -3.99 25.56 -33.91
CA GLY A 565 -3.08 24.48 -33.56
C GLY A 565 -3.63 23.10 -33.91
N TRP A 566 -2.90 22.08 -33.46
CA TRP A 566 -3.38 20.69 -33.43
C TRP A 566 -2.91 20.00 -32.15
N TYR A 567 -3.66 19.01 -31.70
CA TYR A 567 -3.40 18.17 -30.53
C TYR A 567 -3.55 16.70 -30.91
N LYS A 568 -2.68 15.83 -30.42
CA LYS A 568 -2.73 14.37 -30.61
C LYS A 568 -2.57 13.67 -29.28
N ALA A 569 -3.48 12.74 -28.96
CA ALA A 569 -3.36 11.86 -27.81
C ALA A 569 -3.06 10.43 -28.25
N TYR A 570 -2.06 9.84 -27.60
CA TYR A 570 -1.58 8.49 -27.81
C TYR A 570 -1.83 7.64 -26.58
N TYR A 571 -2.19 6.39 -26.81
CA TYR A 571 -2.32 5.36 -25.77
C TYR A 571 -1.22 4.32 -25.94
N TRP A 572 -0.78 3.77 -24.81
CA TRP A 572 0.15 2.66 -24.80
C TRP A 572 -0.59 1.34 -25.03
N ASP A 573 0.03 0.44 -25.78
CA ASP A 573 -0.37 -0.95 -25.94
C ASP A 573 0.69 -1.84 -25.28
N ASP A 574 0.28 -2.57 -24.23
CA ASP A 574 1.14 -3.47 -23.45
C ASP A 574 1.55 -4.73 -24.23
N ASP A 575 0.68 -5.25 -25.11
CA ASP A 575 0.93 -6.48 -25.88
C ASP A 575 1.89 -6.21 -27.05
N GLY A 576 1.82 -5.02 -27.66
CA GLY A 576 2.72 -4.58 -28.74
C GLY A 576 3.94 -3.76 -28.29
N GLN A 577 3.93 -3.21 -27.08
CA GLN A 577 4.88 -2.21 -26.57
C GLN A 577 5.06 -1.00 -27.50
N VAL A 578 3.93 -0.44 -27.96
CA VAL A 578 3.89 0.70 -28.90
C VAL A 578 2.89 1.77 -28.49
N TRP A 579 3.15 3.00 -28.92
CA TRP A 579 2.19 4.10 -28.87
C TRP A 579 1.32 4.10 -30.13
N TRP A 580 0.01 3.99 -29.97
CA TRP A 580 -0.96 4.19 -31.06
C TRP A 580 -1.70 5.53 -30.90
N LEU A 581 -2.01 6.19 -32.02
CA LEU A 581 -2.74 7.46 -32.02
C LEU A 581 -4.22 7.17 -31.80
N ARG A 582 -4.81 7.70 -30.73
CA ARG A 582 -6.24 7.50 -30.42
C ARG A 582 -7.11 8.69 -30.82
N THR A 583 -6.57 9.90 -30.81
CA THR A 583 -7.34 11.12 -31.07
C THR A 583 -6.45 12.20 -31.67
N GLU A 584 -6.87 12.78 -32.80
CA GLU A 584 -6.28 13.98 -33.39
C GLU A 584 -7.34 15.09 -33.43
N ILE A 585 -6.97 16.30 -33.00
CA ILE A 585 -7.84 17.47 -32.93
C ILE A 585 -7.11 18.62 -33.64
N THR A 586 -7.78 19.32 -34.55
CA THR A 586 -7.24 20.52 -35.21
C THR A 586 -8.17 21.70 -35.04
N TRP A 587 -7.62 22.91 -34.85
CA TRP A 587 -8.42 24.13 -34.74
C TRP A 587 -7.76 25.33 -35.44
N MET A 588 -8.59 26.19 -35.98
CA MET A 588 -8.18 27.30 -36.84
C MET A 588 -8.67 28.64 -36.28
N ILE A 589 -7.94 29.72 -36.58
CA ILE A 589 -8.17 31.09 -36.05
C ILE A 589 -9.55 31.70 -36.38
N ASN A 590 -10.28 31.11 -37.33
CA ASN A 590 -11.68 31.46 -37.63
C ASN A 590 -12.71 30.75 -36.73
N GLY A 591 -12.28 29.95 -35.77
CA GLY A 591 -13.11 29.24 -34.79
C GLY A 591 -13.58 27.85 -35.22
N THR A 592 -13.25 27.39 -36.43
CA THR A 592 -13.62 26.05 -36.92
C THR A 592 -12.55 25.01 -36.60
N GLY A 593 -12.93 23.74 -36.55
CA GLY A 593 -11.98 22.64 -36.34
C GLY A 593 -12.54 21.25 -36.61
N THR A 594 -11.71 20.25 -36.34
CA THR A 594 -12.03 18.82 -36.46
C THR A 594 -11.56 18.05 -35.24
N MET A 595 -12.25 16.97 -34.92
CA MET A 595 -11.82 15.94 -33.98
C MET A 595 -12.02 14.57 -34.62
N THR A 596 -10.94 13.81 -34.78
CA THR A 596 -10.93 12.49 -35.38
C THR A 596 -10.46 11.47 -34.33
N THR A 597 -11.20 10.38 -34.14
CA THR A 597 -10.80 9.26 -33.28
C THR A 597 -10.45 8.02 -34.09
N TYR A 598 -9.54 7.22 -33.56
CA TYR A 598 -8.98 6.06 -34.25
C TYR A 598 -9.04 4.80 -33.39
N ASP A 599 -9.05 3.64 -34.05
CA ASP A 599 -8.87 2.33 -33.42
C ASP A 599 -7.38 1.97 -33.24
N GLU A 600 -7.10 0.83 -32.61
CA GLU A 600 -5.75 0.33 -32.33
C GLU A 600 -4.95 -0.01 -33.62
N GLU A 601 -5.65 -0.33 -34.72
CA GLU A 601 -5.04 -0.49 -36.05
C GLU A 601 -4.84 0.84 -36.82
N GLY A 602 -5.27 1.96 -36.26
CA GLY A 602 -5.11 3.31 -36.81
C GLY A 602 -6.07 3.67 -37.95
N ALA A 603 -7.19 2.96 -38.08
CA ALA A 603 -8.31 3.39 -38.91
C ALA A 603 -9.21 4.38 -38.13
N VAL A 604 -9.97 5.21 -38.86
CA VAL A 604 -10.85 6.22 -38.25
C VAL A 604 -12.14 5.56 -37.77
N GLU A 605 -12.43 5.68 -36.47
CA GLU A 605 -13.72 5.31 -35.87
C GLU A 605 -14.77 6.40 -36.10
N ASP A 606 -14.43 7.66 -35.85
CA ASP A 606 -15.36 8.80 -35.94
C ASP A 606 -14.64 10.12 -36.31
N GLU A 607 -15.38 11.07 -36.86
CA GLU A 607 -14.89 12.40 -37.24
C GLU A 607 -15.97 13.47 -37.04
N GLU A 608 -15.81 14.31 -36.01
CA GLU A 608 -16.63 15.49 -35.76
C GLU A 608 -15.97 16.78 -36.29
N SER A 609 -16.77 17.79 -36.63
CA SER A 609 -16.31 19.11 -37.07
C SER A 609 -17.26 20.23 -36.66
N TRP A 610 -16.72 21.43 -36.48
CA TRP A 610 -17.43 22.62 -35.99
C TRP A 610 -17.00 23.92 -36.71
#